data_AF-A0A9P6BBW2-F1
#
_entry.id   AF-A0A9P6BBW2-F1
#
_cell.length_a   1.000
_cell.length_b   1.000
_cell.length_c   1.000
_cell.angle_alpha   90.00
_cell.angle_beta   90.00
_cell.angle_gamma   90.00
#
_symmetry.space_group_name_H-M   'P 1'
#
loop_
_entity.id
_entity.type
_entity.pdbx_description
1 polymer ?
#
loop_
_entity_poly.entity_id
_entity_poly.type
_entity_poly.pdbx_seq_one_letter_code
_entity_poly.pdbx_strand_id
1 'polypeptide(L)' 'MLVSTITHRRPFFFANHASSKIDPAFISNYITSEQIAGRYSQAYHPSHLESIIGPFRTSPLGLVPKPHSDSFRMIQD' A
#
# COMPACT_ATOMS: atom_id res chain seq x y z
N MET A 1 7.66 -36.89 13.31
CA MET A 1 7.21 -36.00 12.23
C MET A 1 6.34 -34.92 12.87
N LEU A 2 6.92 -33.80 13.30
CA LEU A 2 6.15 -32.68 13.86
C LEU A 2 5.70 -31.82 12.69
N VAL A 3 4.43 -31.94 12.33
CA VAL A 3 3.76 -30.98 11.45
C VAL A 3 3.75 -29.65 12.20
N SER A 4 4.66 -28.75 11.79
CA SER A 4 4.65 -27.35 12.19
C SER A 4 3.29 -26.77 11.82
N THR A 5 2.45 -26.51 12.80
CA THR A 5 1.17 -25.82 12.61
C THR A 5 1.49 -24.41 12.17
N ILE A 6 1.53 -24.18 10.85
CA ILE A 6 1.51 -22.84 10.27
C ILE A 6 0.22 -22.20 10.77
N THR A 7 0.34 -21.32 11.75
CA THR A 7 -0.77 -20.49 12.19
C THR A 7 -1.21 -19.68 10.96
N HIS A 8 -2.39 -19.95 10.40
CA HIS A 8 -2.97 -19.13 9.33
C HIS A 8 -3.18 -17.71 9.86
N ARG A 9 -2.13 -16.87 9.76
CA ARG A 9 -2.24 -15.44 10.05
C ARG A 9 -3.09 -14.86 8.93
N ARG A 10 -4.25 -14.29 9.25
CA ARG A 10 -5.06 -13.57 8.27
C ARG A 10 -4.30 -12.30 7.84
N PRO A 11 -4.60 -11.75 6.64
CA PRO A 11 -4.06 -10.47 6.27
C PRO A 11 -4.52 -9.37 7.25
N PHE A 12 -3.62 -8.43 7.53
CA PHE A 12 -3.93 -7.26 8.36
C PHE A 12 -4.20 -6.04 7.49
N PHE A 13 -5.38 -5.46 7.63
CA PHE A 13 -5.78 -4.25 6.93
C PHE A 13 -5.77 -3.07 7.89
N PHE A 14 -5.07 -2.02 7.49
CA PHE A 14 -4.98 -0.76 8.20
C PHE A 14 -5.59 0.35 7.35
N ALA A 15 -6.34 1.24 7.99
CA ALA A 15 -6.86 2.42 7.31
C ALA A 15 -5.74 3.39 6.95
N ASN A 16 -5.87 4.06 5.80
CA ASN A 16 -4.98 5.15 5.42
C ASN A 16 -5.04 6.30 6.43
N HIS A 17 -3.96 7.07 6.52
CA HIS A 17 -3.91 8.29 7.31
C HIS A 17 -4.94 9.31 6.83
N ALA A 18 -5.44 10.14 7.73
CA ALA A 18 -6.38 11.21 7.35
C ALA A 18 -5.81 12.15 6.28
N SER A 19 -4.48 12.35 6.26
CA SER A 19 -3.79 13.17 5.26
C SER A 19 -3.90 12.62 3.83
N SER A 20 -4.22 11.34 3.65
CA SER A 20 -4.46 10.77 2.32
C SER A 20 -5.69 11.37 1.63
N LYS A 21 -6.57 12.03 2.38
CA LYS A 21 -7.79 12.67 1.87
C LYS A 21 -7.54 14.10 1.36
N ILE A 22 -6.37 14.68 1.61
CA ILE A 22 -6.03 16.05 1.19
C ILE A 22 -6.05 16.16 -0.34
N ASP A 23 -5.41 15.21 -1.02
CA ASP A 23 -5.38 15.15 -2.48
C ASP A 23 -5.37 13.68 -2.96
N PRO A 24 -6.55 13.06 -3.11
CA PRO A 24 -6.66 11.69 -3.63
C PRO A 24 -6.19 11.54 -5.08
N ALA A 25 -6.26 12.62 -5.87
CA ALA A 25 -5.82 12.60 -7.27
C ALA A 25 -4.29 12.50 -7.35
N PHE A 26 -3.56 13.19 -6.45
CA PHE A 26 -2.12 13.04 -6.32
C PHE A 26 -1.71 11.58 -6.07
N ILE A 27 -2.40 10.87 -5.17
CA ILE A 27 -2.10 9.46 -4.86
C ILE A 27 -2.31 8.58 -6.09
N SER A 28 -3.44 8.73 -6.78
CA SER A 28 -3.73 7.98 -8.00
C SER A 28 -2.67 8.22 -9.08
N ASN A 29 -2.34 9.48 -9.34
CA ASN A 29 -1.33 9.87 -10.33
C ASN A 29 0.05 9.33 -9.96
N TYR A 30 0.42 9.39 -8.67
CA TYR A 30 1.67 8.84 -8.18
C TYR A 30 1.75 7.33 -8.43
N ILE A 31 0.74 6.56 -7.99
CA ILE A 31 0.68 5.10 -8.20
C ILE A 31 0.74 4.75 -9.70
N THR A 32 0.00 5.47 -10.55
CA THR A 32 0.06 5.27 -12.00
C THR A 32 1.46 5.53 -12.55
N SER A 33 2.14 6.59 -12.11
CA SER A 33 3.52 6.87 -12.55
C SER A 33 4.52 5.79 -12.10
N GLU A 34 4.34 5.22 -10.91
CA GLU A 34 5.16 4.11 -10.40
C GLU A 34 4.91 2.81 -11.19
N GLN A 35 3.67 2.57 -11.63
CA GLN A 35 3.32 1.45 -12.52
C GLN A 35 3.91 1.62 -13.92
N ILE A 36 3.79 2.81 -14.51
CA ILE A 36 4.39 3.13 -15.82
C ILE A 36 5.91 2.95 -15.78
N ALA A 37 6.54 3.31 -14.66
CA ALA A 37 7.97 3.12 -14.45
C ALA A 37 8.37 1.67 -14.10
N GLY A 38 7.42 0.73 -14.02
CA GLY A 38 7.66 -0.68 -13.69
C GLY A 38 8.10 -0.94 -12.25
N ARG A 39 7.96 0.05 -11.35
CA ARG A 39 8.31 -0.11 -9.92
C ARG A 39 7.19 -0.78 -9.14
N TYR A 40 5.94 -0.51 -9.51
CA TYR A 40 4.77 -1.20 -8.99
C TYR A 40 4.16 -2.10 -10.06
N SER A 41 3.65 -3.27 -9.66
CA SER A 41 3.02 -4.22 -10.56
C SER A 41 1.60 -3.78 -10.94
N GLN A 42 0.63 -4.00 -10.05
CA GLN A 42 -0.78 -3.67 -10.23
C GLN A 42 -1.51 -3.67 -8.88
N ALA A 43 -2.75 -3.19 -8.87
CA ALA A 43 -3.64 -3.38 -7.74
C ALA A 43 -4.11 -4.85 -7.68
N TYR A 44 -4.16 -5.42 -6.48
CA TYR A 44 -4.67 -6.77 -6.26
C TYR A 44 -5.92 -6.74 -5.38
N HIS A 45 -6.88 -7.61 -5.69
CA HIS A 45 -7.87 -7.99 -4.68
C HIS A 45 -7.15 -8.71 -3.53
N PRO A 46 -7.47 -8.44 -2.25
CA PRO A 46 -6.73 -9.00 -1.13
C PRO A 46 -6.60 -10.52 -1.14
N SER A 47 -7.67 -11.26 -1.46
CA SER A 47 -7.62 -12.72 -1.54
C SER A 47 -6.68 -13.23 -2.62
N HIS A 48 -6.59 -12.51 -3.75
CA HIS A 48 -5.69 -12.87 -4.83
C HIS A 48 -4.24 -12.62 -4.42
N LEU A 49 -3.94 -11.49 -3.79
CA LEU A 49 -2.59 -11.22 -3.29
C LEU A 49 -2.16 -12.27 -2.26
N GLU A 50 -3.03 -12.60 -1.30
CA GLU A 50 -2.75 -13.63 -0.29
C GLU A 50 -2.45 -14.99 -0.92
N SER A 51 -3.14 -15.35 -2.01
CA SER A 51 -2.86 -16.60 -2.72
C SER A 51 -1.48 -16.63 -3.41
N ILE A 52 -0.91 -15.46 -3.71
CA ILE A 52 0.40 -15.33 -4.38
C ILE A 52 1.54 -15.28 -3.35
N ILE A 53 1.40 -14.44 -2.32
CA ILE A 53 2.51 -14.13 -1.38
C ILE A 53 2.30 -14.68 0.03
N GLY A 54 1.15 -15.32 0.29
CA GLY A 54 0.73 -15.70 1.64
C GLY A 54 0.21 -14.51 2.45
N PRO A 55 0.07 -14.68 3.77
CA PRO A 55 -0.39 -13.62 4.68
C PRO A 55 0.42 -12.34 4.54
N PHE A 56 -0.26 -11.21 4.42
CA PHE A 56 0.37 -9.90 4.28
C PHE A 56 -0.26 -8.86 5.20
N ARG A 57 0.35 -7.68 5.24
CA ARG A 57 -0.23 -6.49 5.88
C ARG A 57 -0.27 -5.35 4.88
N THR A 58 -1.32 -4.53 4.92
CA THR A 58 -1.32 -3.28 4.16
C THR A 58 -0.45 -2.25 4.86
N SER A 59 0.12 -1.34 4.08
CA SER A 59 0.84 -0.18 4.58
C SER A 59 -0.03 1.06 4.35
N PRO A 60 -0.52 1.72 5.42
CA PRO A 60 -1.32 2.94 5.31
C PRO A 60 -0.64 4.01 4.45
N LEU A 61 -1.40 4.59 3.53
CA LEU A 61 -0.94 5.74 2.75
C LEU A 61 -1.19 7.05 3.50
N GLY A 62 -0.28 8.01 3.31
CA GLY A 62 -0.44 9.39 3.77
C GLY A 62 0.23 10.39 2.84
N LEU A 63 -0.09 11.67 3.02
CA LEU A 63 0.55 12.78 2.31
C LEU A 63 1.26 13.71 3.29
N VAL A 64 2.46 14.14 2.92
CA VAL A 64 3.27 15.13 3.65
C VAL A 64 3.66 16.25 2.68
N PRO A 65 3.44 17.53 3.01
CA PRO A 65 3.90 18.65 2.18
C PRO A 65 5.42 18.65 2.01
N LYS A 66 5.90 18.98 0.81
CA LYS A 66 7.33 19.23 0.60
C LYS A 66 7.68 20.63 1.11
N PRO A 67 8.79 20.80 1.84
CA PRO A 67 9.27 22.14 2.18
C PRO A 67 9.46 22.98 0.92
N HIS A 68 9.00 24.24 0.97
CA HIS A 68 9.15 25.22 -0.12
C HIS A 68 8.54 24.80 -1.47
N SER A 69 7.48 23.97 -1.47
CA SER A 69 6.80 23.52 -2.68
C SER A 69 5.32 23.27 -2.43
N ASP A 70 4.49 23.50 -3.45
CA ASP A 70 3.06 23.18 -3.44
C ASP A 70 2.77 21.69 -3.72
N SER A 71 3.80 20.83 -3.66
CA SER A 71 3.71 19.39 -3.94
C SER A 71 3.82 18.54 -2.68
N PHE A 72 3.28 17.34 -2.72
CA PHE A 72 3.33 16.38 -1.61
C PHE A 72 4.40 15.29 -1.83
N ARG A 73 4.76 14.61 -0.73
CA ARG A 73 5.37 13.29 -0.71
C ARG A 73 4.31 12.29 -0.25
N MET A 74 4.19 11.17 -0.96
CA MET A 74 3.43 10.02 -0.47
C MET A 74 4.28 9.26 0.54
N ILE A 75 3.70 8.88 1.66
CA ILE A 75 4.32 8.03 2.68
C ILE A 75 3.55 6.72 2.85
N GLN A 76 4.25 5.69 3.31
CA GLN A 76 3.79 4.34 3.54
C GLN A 76 4.35 3.86 4.89
N ASP A 77 3.49 3.45 5.83
CA ASP A 77 3.85 2.98 7.18
C ASP A 77 3.97 1.44 7.32
#